data_AF-F0SRM3-F1
#
_entry.id   AF-F0SRM3-F1
#
_cell.length_a   1.000
_cell.length_b   1.000
_cell.length_c   1.000
_cell.angle_alpha   90.00
_cell.angle_beta   90.00
_cell.angle_gamma   90.00
#
_symmetry.space_group_name_H-M   'P 1'
#
loop_
_entity.id
_entity.type
_entity.pdbx_description
1 polymer ?
#
loop_
_entity_poly.entity_id
_entity_poly.type
_entity_poly.pdbx_seq_one_letter_code
_entity_poly.pdbx_strand_id
1 'polypeptide(L)'
;MLRNGNMYGEPRGPEATDTWAVFRGAGVPVRCGLKRIEEIGAKSLRADCSPETPFAGIPHDCYARYASSPYKRKVRAMSSPLESLVQTGTKLWLDSVDPDLVQENREFGATGATSNPIIVADLLKSGRFDKELEELLNAGHSNDEIAWAMTDKLVKQAQEVFKDVHEKTEGNDGYVSFELDPLLEDTDCELSVEEKSQRYIELGKQWAEGHTNRMIKVPATPGGLGALEELAAAGITLNVTLVFSNRQYELARDAIWRGAQRRPDPTTLKSVYSIFISRIDVYTEKHVPELSAGAQGQVGIVNAKRIWKENTQFWADKGLPLAQEIIFASTGVKKPEDPADKYVSALAGSDIQTNPPGTNAAIQEMEGKTFTRQVDLMPGEEVLDDIDQKVNFEHLETTLMEEGLAKFADPQKKLIALIEEKRGALASN
;
A
#
# COMPACT_ATOMS: atom_id res chain seq x y z
N MET A 1 -8.32 -10.45 -57.83
CA MET A 1 -8.58 -11.78 -58.43
C MET A 1 -8.20 -12.80 -57.36
N LEU A 2 -8.99 -13.74 -56.84
CA LEU A 2 -10.35 -14.28 -57.00
C LEU A 2 -10.70 -14.80 -55.58
N ARG A 3 -11.74 -14.32 -54.90
CA ARG A 3 -13.12 -14.87 -54.84
C ARG A 3 -13.24 -16.34 -54.39
N ASN A 4 -13.84 -16.53 -53.21
CA ASN A 4 -15.08 -17.30 -52.92
C ASN A 4 -15.15 -17.52 -51.38
N GLY A 5 -16.21 -17.26 -50.61
CA GLY A 5 -17.61 -16.97 -50.91
C GLY A 5 -18.52 -18.01 -50.25
N ASN A 6 -19.50 -17.53 -49.47
CA ASN A 6 -20.71 -18.18 -48.92
C ASN A 6 -20.64 -18.87 -47.54
N MET A 7 -21.70 -18.93 -46.74
CA MET A 7 -22.88 -18.08 -46.43
C MET A 7 -23.76 -18.90 -45.45
N TYR A 8 -24.36 -18.21 -44.47
CA TYR A 8 -25.58 -18.56 -43.70
C TYR A 8 -25.64 -19.80 -42.78
N GLY A 9 -26.11 -19.55 -41.55
CA GLY A 9 -26.94 -20.50 -40.80
C GLY A 9 -26.83 -20.43 -39.27
N GLU A 10 -27.58 -19.51 -38.62
CA GLU A 10 -28.03 -19.74 -37.23
C GLU A 10 -28.90 -21.01 -37.18
N PRO A 11 -28.89 -21.72 -36.04
CA PRO A 11 -30.15 -21.88 -35.35
C PRO A 11 -30.06 -21.73 -33.81
N ARG A 12 -31.21 -21.33 -33.28
CA ARG A 12 -31.61 -21.15 -31.87
C ARG A 12 -31.23 -22.32 -30.96
N GLY A 13 -30.99 -22.01 -29.68
CA GLY A 13 -30.88 -22.98 -28.57
C GLY A 13 -32.13 -23.86 -28.39
N PRO A 14 -32.12 -24.83 -27.45
CA PRO A 14 -32.04 -24.49 -26.02
C PRO A 14 -31.19 -25.47 -25.19
N GLU A 15 -31.24 -25.26 -23.87
CA GLU A 15 -30.96 -26.24 -22.79
C GLU A 15 -29.61 -26.13 -22.07
N ALA A 16 -29.72 -25.51 -20.89
CA ALA A 16 -28.81 -25.66 -19.78
C ALA A 16 -28.73 -27.13 -19.37
N THR A 17 -27.54 -27.71 -19.43
CA THR A 17 -27.26 -29.01 -18.82
C THR A 17 -26.74 -28.80 -17.41
N ASP A 18 -27.64 -28.94 -16.45
CA ASP A 18 -27.30 -29.15 -15.04
C ASP A 18 -26.53 -30.46 -14.87
N THR A 19 -25.28 -30.41 -14.45
CA THR A 19 -24.54 -31.58 -13.97
C THR A 19 -24.93 -31.87 -12.52
N TRP A 20 -25.79 -32.86 -12.30
CA TRP A 20 -26.11 -33.42 -10.99
C TRP A 20 -25.26 -34.67 -10.71
N ALA A 21 -24.50 -34.64 -9.62
CA ALA A 21 -23.92 -35.84 -9.01
C ALA A 21 -24.98 -36.54 -8.15
N VAL A 22 -25.31 -37.78 -8.50
CA VAL A 22 -26.25 -38.65 -7.77
C VAL A 22 -25.53 -39.29 -6.60
N PHE A 23 -25.95 -38.97 -5.37
CA PHE A 23 -25.73 -39.85 -4.22
C PHE A 23 -27.01 -40.64 -3.95
N ARG A 24 -26.94 -41.96 -4.11
CA ARG A 24 -28.00 -42.90 -3.70
C ARG A 24 -27.92 -43.10 -2.18
N GLY A 25 -28.97 -42.69 -1.48
CA GLY A 25 -29.24 -43.03 -0.09
C GLY A 25 -30.72 -42.78 0.19
N ALA A 26 -31.44 -43.86 0.55
CA ALA A 26 -32.89 -43.99 0.65
C ALA A 26 -33.68 -42.84 1.32
N GLY A 27 -34.86 -42.53 0.76
CA GLY A 27 -36.05 -42.19 1.56
C GLY A 27 -36.77 -40.87 1.27
N VAL A 28 -37.77 -40.92 0.37
CA VAL A 28 -38.97 -40.05 0.23
C VAL A 28 -38.77 -38.53 -0.01
N PRO A 29 -39.26 -37.96 -1.14
CA PRO A 29 -39.18 -36.53 -1.41
C PRO A 29 -40.28 -35.75 -0.68
N VAL A 30 -39.89 -34.77 0.15
CA VAL A 30 -40.80 -33.73 0.67
C VAL A 30 -40.72 -32.52 -0.26
N ARG A 31 -41.86 -32.15 -0.86
CA ARG A 31 -42.05 -30.88 -1.58
C ARG A 31 -42.01 -29.73 -0.57
N CYS A 32 -40.99 -28.88 -0.61
CA CYS A 32 -41.04 -27.54 -0.05
C CYS A 32 -40.87 -26.52 -1.17
N GLY A 33 -41.94 -25.81 -1.50
CA GLY A 33 -41.92 -24.71 -2.46
C GLY A 33 -41.19 -23.51 -1.86
N LEU A 34 -40.14 -23.03 -2.52
CA LEU A 34 -39.62 -21.68 -2.30
C LEU A 34 -40.61 -20.68 -2.88
N LYS A 35 -41.39 -20.01 -2.00
CA LYS A 35 -41.95 -18.71 -2.31
C LYS A 35 -40.86 -17.65 -2.08
N ARG A 36 -40.73 -16.76 -3.06
CA ARG A 36 -39.92 -15.53 -3.02
C ARG A 36 -40.13 -14.78 -1.71
N ILE A 37 -39.03 -14.37 -1.09
CA ILE A 37 -39.02 -13.34 -0.06
C ILE A 37 -38.62 -12.05 -0.76
N GLU A 38 -39.61 -11.32 -1.23
CA GLU A 38 -39.56 -9.87 -1.41
C GLU A 38 -40.53 -9.29 -0.38
N GLU A 39 -40.09 -8.22 0.29
CA GLU A 39 -40.88 -7.31 1.13
C GLU A 39 -41.44 -7.88 2.45
N ILE A 40 -40.83 -7.48 3.57
CA ILE A 40 -41.51 -6.78 4.68
C ILE A 40 -40.42 -6.02 5.46
N GLY A 41 -40.63 -4.70 5.55
CA GLY A 41 -39.70 -3.74 6.11
C GLY A 41 -39.55 -3.78 7.63
N ALA A 42 -38.53 -3.04 8.06
CA ALA A 42 -38.16 -2.80 9.44
C ALA A 42 -39.34 -2.33 10.30
N LYS A 43 -39.58 -3.03 11.42
CA LYS A 43 -40.21 -2.47 12.62
C LYS A 43 -39.86 -3.30 13.85
N SER A 44 -39.13 -2.63 14.75
CA SER A 44 -38.91 -2.91 16.18
C SER A 44 -39.47 -4.21 16.78
N LEU A 45 -38.58 -5.05 17.28
CA LEU A 45 -38.92 -6.05 18.30
C LEU A 45 -38.30 -5.61 19.63
N ARG A 46 -39.12 -4.94 20.45
CA ARG A 46 -38.94 -4.92 21.91
C ARG A 46 -39.43 -6.26 22.44
N ALA A 47 -38.63 -6.87 23.30
CA ALA A 47 -38.98 -8.06 24.04
C ALA A 47 -39.99 -7.69 25.14
N ASP A 48 -41.18 -8.30 25.11
CA ASP A 48 -42.06 -8.44 26.26
C ASP A 48 -42.51 -9.90 26.30
N CYS A 49 -41.93 -10.67 27.22
CA CYS A 49 -42.41 -11.99 27.60
C CYS A 49 -43.13 -11.84 28.94
N SER A 50 -44.43 -12.12 28.96
CA SER A 50 -45.18 -12.44 30.19
C SER A 50 -45.98 -13.72 29.94
N PRO A 51 -46.05 -14.64 30.92
CA PRO A 51 -46.51 -16.01 30.72
C PRO A 51 -47.99 -16.12 31.01
N GLU A 52 -48.77 -16.82 30.18
CA GLU A 52 -49.98 -17.48 30.67
C GLU A 52 -50.54 -18.54 29.72
N THR A 53 -50.77 -19.71 30.33
CA THR A 53 -51.59 -20.87 29.97
C THR A 53 -50.99 -22.07 29.22
N PRO A 54 -51.33 -23.31 29.67
CA PRO A 54 -50.56 -24.51 29.40
C PRO A 54 -51.30 -25.45 28.44
N PHE A 55 -50.67 -25.84 27.33
CA PHE A 55 -51.11 -27.00 26.57
C PHE A 55 -50.29 -28.22 26.99
N ALA A 56 -50.97 -29.10 27.72
CA ALA A 56 -50.51 -30.42 28.11
C ALA A 56 -50.29 -31.30 26.86
N GLY A 57 -49.20 -32.09 26.85
CA GLY A 57 -49.12 -33.29 26.00
C GLY A 57 -47.86 -33.51 25.17
N ILE A 58 -46.67 -33.05 25.56
CA ILE A 58 -45.42 -33.46 24.91
C ILE A 58 -44.47 -34.04 25.97
N PRO A 59 -43.94 -35.28 25.80
CA PRO A 59 -42.98 -35.86 26.72
C PRO A 59 -41.73 -34.97 26.88
N HIS A 60 -41.24 -34.88 28.12
CA HIS A 60 -40.17 -34.00 28.58
C HIS A 60 -38.76 -34.42 28.09
N ASP A 61 -38.64 -34.93 26.86
CA ASP A 61 -37.37 -35.35 26.24
C ASP A 61 -37.15 -34.77 24.83
N CYS A 62 -38.03 -33.85 24.37
CA CYS A 62 -37.86 -33.18 23.09
C CYS A 62 -37.14 -31.81 23.18
N TYR A 63 -36.85 -31.30 24.38
CA TYR A 63 -36.06 -30.06 24.56
C TYR A 63 -34.55 -30.30 24.64
N ALA A 64 -34.09 -31.55 24.75
CA ALA A 64 -32.68 -31.90 24.91
C ALA A 64 -31.97 -32.36 23.62
N ARG A 65 -32.62 -32.27 22.45
CA ARG A 65 -32.02 -32.67 21.16
C ARG A 65 -31.88 -31.55 20.12
N TYR A 66 -32.31 -30.32 20.43
CA TYR A 66 -31.96 -29.14 19.63
C TYR A 66 -30.68 -28.45 20.11
N ALA A 67 -30.16 -28.82 21.28
CA ALA A 67 -28.95 -28.27 21.88
C ALA A 67 -27.65 -29.06 21.57
N SER A 68 -27.71 -30.05 20.68
CA SER A 68 -26.57 -30.94 20.38
C SER A 68 -26.31 -31.17 18.88
N SER A 69 -26.79 -30.28 18.01
CA SER A 69 -26.39 -30.29 16.60
C SER A 69 -24.92 -29.80 16.46
N PRO A 70 -24.02 -30.59 15.83
CA PRO A 70 -22.64 -30.17 15.59
C PRO A 70 -22.51 -29.10 14.49
N TYR A 71 -23.61 -28.69 13.86
CA TYR A 71 -23.64 -27.55 12.97
C TYR A 71 -23.80 -26.24 13.76
N LYS A 72 -22.79 -25.92 14.59
CA LYS A 72 -22.49 -24.50 14.83
C LYS A 72 -22.06 -23.94 13.47
N ARG A 73 -23.02 -23.36 12.75
CA ARG A 73 -22.73 -22.44 11.65
C ARG A 73 -21.74 -21.45 12.24
N LYS A 74 -20.44 -21.57 11.89
CA LYS A 74 -19.43 -20.56 12.23
C LYS A 74 -20.04 -19.26 11.73
N VAL A 75 -20.54 -18.43 12.65
CA VAL A 75 -20.70 -17.01 12.37
C VAL A 75 -19.28 -16.62 11.99
N ARG A 76 -19.03 -16.42 10.69
CA ARG A 76 -17.77 -15.83 10.25
C ARG A 76 -17.68 -14.55 11.07
N ALA A 77 -16.67 -14.45 11.94
CA ALA A 77 -16.36 -13.17 12.56
C ALA A 77 -16.31 -12.15 11.43
N MET A 78 -17.02 -11.03 11.60
CA MET A 78 -16.94 -9.96 10.60
C MET A 78 -15.46 -9.59 10.50
N SER A 79 -14.95 -9.54 9.27
CA SER A 79 -13.57 -9.11 9.03
C SER A 79 -13.38 -7.74 9.64
N SER A 80 -12.21 -7.50 10.23
CA SER A 80 -11.87 -6.15 10.66
C SER A 80 -11.83 -5.18 9.47
N PRO A 81 -11.88 -3.86 9.70
CA PRO A 81 -11.80 -2.88 8.62
C PRO A 81 -10.59 -3.11 7.71
N LEU A 82 -9.37 -3.27 8.24
CA LEU A 82 -8.17 -3.49 7.43
C LEU A 82 -8.12 -4.89 6.79
N GLU A 83 -8.66 -5.92 7.44
CA GLU A 83 -8.82 -7.23 6.79
C GLU A 83 -9.75 -7.13 5.57
N SER A 84 -10.82 -6.34 5.66
CA SER A 84 -11.73 -6.12 4.53
C SER A 84 -11.06 -5.32 3.41
N LEU A 85 -10.15 -4.40 3.73
CA LEU A 85 -9.31 -3.70 2.74
C LEU A 85 -8.43 -4.69 1.99
N VAL A 86 -7.72 -5.57 2.70
CA VAL A 86 -6.87 -6.60 2.08
C VAL A 86 -7.69 -7.54 1.18
N GLN A 87 -8.90 -7.90 1.59
CA GLN A 87 -9.81 -8.73 0.79
C GLN A 87 -10.25 -8.08 -0.53
N THR A 88 -10.13 -6.75 -0.68
CA THR A 88 -10.41 -6.08 -1.96
C THR A 88 -9.34 -6.33 -3.03
N GLY A 89 -8.15 -6.81 -2.63
CA GLY A 89 -6.97 -6.95 -3.49
C GLY A 89 -5.84 -5.95 -3.18
N THR A 90 -6.03 -5.05 -2.22
CA THR A 90 -4.98 -4.14 -1.76
C THR A 90 -3.96 -4.85 -0.87
N LYS A 91 -2.67 -4.66 -1.18
CA LYS A 91 -1.55 -4.99 -0.30
C LYS A 91 -1.37 -3.87 0.71
N LEU A 92 -1.65 -4.16 1.98
CA LEU A 92 -1.44 -3.21 3.06
C LEU A 92 0.04 -3.21 3.46
N TRP A 93 0.70 -2.07 3.32
CA TRP A 93 2.05 -1.83 3.83
C TRP A 93 2.01 -0.80 4.97
N LEU A 94 2.96 -0.92 5.89
CA LEU A 94 3.14 0.03 6.99
C LEU A 94 4.17 1.10 6.63
N ASP A 95 3.82 2.37 6.79
CA ASP A 95 4.77 3.49 6.68
C ASP A 95 5.55 3.69 7.99
N SER A 96 6.19 2.61 8.45
CA SER A 96 7.06 2.57 9.62
C SER A 96 7.88 1.28 9.65
N VAL A 97 9.05 1.35 10.29
CA VAL A 97 9.90 0.19 10.64
C VAL A 97 10.10 0.08 12.15
N ASP A 98 9.28 0.76 12.96
CA ASP A 98 9.24 0.54 14.40
C ASP A 98 8.87 -0.93 14.68
N PRO A 99 9.71 -1.70 15.40
CA PRO A 99 9.47 -3.12 15.62
C PRO A 99 8.10 -3.46 16.24
N ASP A 100 7.60 -2.61 17.15
CA ASP A 100 6.33 -2.88 17.84
C ASP A 100 5.16 -2.62 16.90
N LEU A 101 5.21 -1.52 16.14
CA LEU A 101 4.18 -1.18 15.15
C LEU A 101 4.18 -2.14 13.97
N VAL A 102 5.35 -2.65 13.56
CA VAL A 102 5.46 -3.68 12.52
C VAL A 102 4.74 -4.95 12.95
N GLN A 103 4.92 -5.42 14.20
CA GLN A 103 4.22 -6.60 14.71
C GLN A 103 2.72 -6.37 14.81
N GLU A 104 2.29 -5.24 15.37
CA GLU A 104 0.87 -4.88 15.46
C GLU A 104 0.20 -4.84 14.07
N ASN A 105 0.80 -4.15 13.11
CA ASN A 105 0.21 -4.02 11.78
C ASN A 105 0.30 -5.32 10.98
N ARG A 106 1.25 -6.22 11.29
CA ARG A 106 1.25 -7.59 10.75
C ARG A 106 -0.02 -8.33 11.13
N GLU A 107 -0.51 -8.16 12.36
CA GLU A 107 -1.79 -8.72 12.82
C GLU A 107 -3.00 -8.11 12.09
N PHE A 108 -2.91 -6.83 11.71
CA PHE A 108 -3.94 -6.18 10.88
C PHE A 108 -3.91 -6.59 9.40
N GLY A 109 -2.95 -7.42 9.00
CA GLY A 109 -2.81 -7.91 7.63
C GLY A 109 -1.77 -7.17 6.79
N ALA A 110 -0.90 -6.37 7.40
CA ALA A 110 0.22 -5.77 6.68
C ALA A 110 1.16 -6.85 6.12
N THR A 111 1.73 -6.55 4.95
CA THR A 111 2.51 -7.47 4.11
C THR A 111 3.87 -6.91 3.73
N GLY A 112 4.15 -5.65 4.03
CA GLY A 112 5.42 -4.98 3.81
C GLY A 112 5.50 -3.69 4.59
N ALA A 113 6.64 -2.99 4.46
CA ALA A 113 6.87 -1.74 5.17
C ALA A 113 7.79 -0.77 4.40
N THR A 114 7.75 0.50 4.79
CA THR A 114 8.65 1.54 4.29
C THR A 114 9.39 2.24 5.43
N SER A 115 10.69 2.50 5.25
CA SER A 115 11.47 3.32 6.18
C SER A 115 11.54 4.80 5.72
N ASN A 116 11.82 5.67 6.69
CA ASN A 116 12.15 7.08 6.56
C ASN A 116 13.05 7.47 7.75
N PRO A 117 14.08 8.31 7.59
CA PRO A 117 14.94 8.73 8.69
C PRO A 117 14.22 9.28 9.93
N ILE A 118 13.04 9.90 9.78
CA ILE A 118 12.29 10.43 10.93
C ILE A 118 11.91 9.33 11.93
N ILE A 119 11.56 8.14 11.44
CA ILE A 119 11.20 6.99 12.28
C ILE A 119 12.41 6.55 13.10
N VAL A 120 13.59 6.50 12.46
CA VAL A 120 14.85 6.13 13.13
C VAL A 120 15.19 7.17 14.20
N ALA A 121 15.06 8.46 13.90
CA ALA A 121 15.31 9.53 14.84
C ALA A 121 14.38 9.45 16.07
N ASP A 122 13.09 9.22 15.85
CA ASP A 122 12.10 9.11 16.94
C ASP A 122 12.38 7.91 17.86
N LEU A 123 12.80 6.77 17.28
CA LEU A 123 13.18 5.57 18.03
C LEU A 123 14.46 5.76 18.87
N LEU A 124 15.47 6.44 18.32
CA LEU A 124 16.67 6.77 19.09
C LEU A 124 16.36 7.78 20.19
N LYS A 125 15.49 8.76 19.90
CA LYS A 125 15.07 9.78 20.86
C LYS A 125 14.31 9.18 22.04
N SER A 126 13.54 8.11 21.82
CA SER A 126 12.79 7.44 22.88
C SER A 126 13.67 6.63 23.85
N GLY A 127 14.97 6.47 23.55
CA GLY A 127 15.91 5.69 24.36
C GLY A 127 15.80 4.16 24.22
N ARG A 128 14.93 3.66 23.32
CA ARG A 128 14.70 2.21 23.12
C ARG A 128 15.94 1.47 22.62
N PHE A 129 16.87 2.20 22.00
CA PHE A 129 18.10 1.68 21.39
C PHE A 129 19.36 2.35 21.96
N ASP A 130 19.30 2.90 23.18
CA ASP A 130 20.46 3.58 23.80
C ASP A 130 21.64 2.63 23.97
N LYS A 131 21.40 1.36 24.31
CA LYS A 131 22.46 0.35 24.44
C LYS A 131 23.19 0.12 23.12
N GLU A 132 22.46 -0.11 22.04
CA GLU A 132 23.04 -0.27 20.70
C GLU A 132 23.83 0.97 20.27
N LEU A 133 23.26 2.14 20.54
CA LEU A 133 23.91 3.40 20.21
C LEU A 133 25.22 3.56 20.98
N GLU A 134 25.24 3.28 22.28
CA GLU A 134 26.45 3.26 23.11
C GLU A 134 27.49 2.27 22.58
N GLU A 135 27.09 1.06 22.17
CA GLU A 135 28.00 0.06 21.58
C GLU A 135 28.67 0.59 20.32
N LEU A 136 27.91 1.22 19.41
CA LEU A 136 28.46 1.80 18.18
C LEU A 136 29.34 3.03 18.45
N LEU A 137 28.96 3.87 19.41
CA LEU A 137 29.74 5.03 19.82
C LEU A 137 31.09 4.61 20.43
N ASN A 138 31.09 3.60 21.30
CA ASN A 138 32.30 3.04 21.91
C ASN A 138 33.21 2.32 20.90
N ALA A 139 32.63 1.79 19.82
CA ALA A 139 33.39 1.21 18.70
C ALA A 139 34.05 2.28 17.80
N GLY A 140 33.81 3.57 18.05
CA GLY A 140 34.45 4.67 17.33
C GLY A 140 33.79 5.03 15.99
N HIS A 141 32.57 4.55 15.74
CA HIS A 141 31.82 4.89 14.53
C HIS A 141 31.51 6.39 14.46
N SER A 142 31.50 6.95 13.24
CA SER A 142 31.03 8.31 12.98
C SER A 142 29.51 8.43 13.17
N ASN A 143 28.98 9.66 13.25
CA ASN A 143 27.53 9.85 13.40
C ASN A 143 26.74 9.32 12.19
N ASP A 144 27.30 9.49 10.99
CA ASP A 144 26.71 8.99 9.75
C ASP A 144 26.72 7.45 9.72
N GLU A 145 27.84 6.83 10.12
CA GLU A 145 27.95 5.37 10.23
C GLU A 145 26.93 4.80 11.22
N ILE A 146 26.70 5.48 12.34
CA ILE A 146 25.69 5.10 13.33
C ILE A 146 24.28 5.22 12.75
N ALA A 147 23.96 6.34 12.08
CA ALA A 147 22.67 6.54 11.45
C ALA A 147 22.35 5.43 10.44
N TRP A 148 23.34 5.05 9.63
CA TRP A 148 23.23 3.95 8.68
C TRP A 148 23.08 2.59 9.37
N ALA A 149 23.90 2.31 10.38
CA ALA A 149 23.85 1.04 11.12
C ALA A 149 22.50 0.84 11.82
N MET A 150 21.95 1.90 12.42
CA MET A 150 20.64 1.85 13.07
C MET A 150 19.50 1.68 12.06
N THR A 151 19.56 2.39 10.93
CA THR A 151 18.59 2.23 9.84
C THR A 151 18.60 0.80 9.29
N ASP A 152 19.78 0.25 9.02
CA ASP A 152 19.96 -1.12 8.52
C ASP A 152 19.45 -2.16 9.52
N LYS A 153 19.72 -1.98 10.82
CA LYS A 153 19.21 -2.87 11.87
C LYS A 153 17.68 -2.90 11.89
N LEU A 154 17.03 -1.73 11.91
CA LEU A 154 15.56 -1.64 11.97
C LEU A 154 14.91 -2.24 10.71
N VAL A 155 15.46 -1.93 9.53
CA VAL A 155 14.97 -2.51 8.27
C VAL A 155 15.18 -4.02 8.25
N LYS A 156 16.32 -4.55 8.71
CA LYS A 156 16.57 -6.01 8.82
C LYS A 156 15.56 -6.70 9.73
N GLN A 157 15.21 -6.08 10.86
CA GLN A 157 14.21 -6.62 11.78
C GLN A 157 12.83 -6.70 11.10
N ALA A 158 12.42 -5.65 10.39
CA ALA A 158 11.17 -5.66 9.63
C ALA A 158 11.21 -6.68 8.48
N GLN A 159 12.36 -6.83 7.78
CA GLN A 159 12.53 -7.81 6.71
C GLN A 159 12.27 -9.23 7.20
N GLU A 160 12.74 -9.59 8.39
CA GLU A 160 12.50 -10.92 8.97
C GLU A 160 11.01 -11.17 9.23
N VAL A 161 10.27 -10.15 9.68
CA VAL A 161 8.81 -10.26 9.92
C VAL A 161 8.02 -10.53 8.62
N PHE A 162 8.43 -9.92 7.50
CA PHE A 162 7.74 -10.07 6.20
C PHE A 162 8.34 -11.14 5.28
N LYS A 163 9.40 -11.83 5.72
CA LYS A 163 10.06 -12.87 4.94
C LYS A 163 9.11 -13.98 4.50
N ASP A 164 8.19 -14.38 5.38
CA ASP A 164 7.21 -15.43 5.09
C ASP A 164 6.25 -15.01 3.96
N VAL A 165 5.88 -13.73 3.89
CA VAL A 165 5.07 -13.17 2.81
C VAL A 165 5.86 -13.18 1.50
N HIS A 166 7.13 -12.77 1.56
CA HIS A 166 7.99 -12.73 0.38
C HIS A 166 8.17 -14.13 -0.24
N GLU A 167 8.42 -15.14 0.59
CA GLU A 167 8.54 -16.53 0.16
C GLU A 167 7.22 -17.07 -0.42
N LYS A 168 6.09 -16.85 0.26
CA LYS A 168 4.76 -17.32 -0.19
C LYS A 168 4.28 -16.66 -1.48
N THR A 169 4.71 -15.43 -1.73
CA THR A 169 4.35 -14.65 -2.93
C THR A 169 5.41 -14.74 -4.03
N GLU A 170 6.43 -15.60 -3.86
CA GLU A 170 7.52 -15.81 -4.81
C GLU A 170 8.21 -14.49 -5.21
N GLY A 171 8.34 -13.56 -4.25
CA GLY A 171 8.92 -12.25 -4.47
C GLY A 171 7.99 -11.20 -5.06
N ASN A 172 6.68 -11.43 -5.12
CA ASN A 172 5.75 -10.41 -5.59
C ASN A 172 5.27 -9.44 -4.49
N ASP A 173 5.54 -9.74 -3.22
CA ASP A 173 5.25 -8.92 -2.04
C ASP A 173 6.27 -9.22 -0.92
N GLY A 174 6.03 -8.77 0.32
CA GLY A 174 6.88 -9.11 1.47
C GLY A 174 8.11 -8.23 1.63
N TYR A 175 8.11 -7.04 1.02
CA TYR A 175 9.27 -6.16 0.96
C TYR A 175 9.32 -5.15 2.09
N VAL A 176 10.55 -4.74 2.44
CA VAL A 176 10.79 -3.54 3.25
C VAL A 176 11.64 -2.56 2.45
N SER A 177 11.12 -1.35 2.27
CA SER A 177 11.85 -0.29 1.56
C SER A 177 12.90 0.37 2.43
N PHE A 178 14.12 0.50 1.90
CA PHE A 178 15.27 1.15 2.51
C PHE A 178 15.57 2.44 1.75
N GLU A 179 15.34 3.59 2.39
CA GLU A 179 15.59 4.91 1.82
C GLU A 179 17.10 5.20 1.69
N LEU A 180 17.54 5.57 0.49
CA LEU A 180 18.90 6.07 0.26
C LEU A 180 19.06 7.50 0.76
N ASP A 181 20.31 7.99 0.76
CA ASP A 181 20.71 9.23 1.42
C ASP A 181 19.88 10.46 0.96
N PRO A 182 19.04 11.02 1.85
CA PRO A 182 18.28 12.23 1.55
C PRO A 182 19.14 13.49 1.44
N LEU A 183 20.35 13.49 2.01
CA LEU A 183 21.25 14.65 1.99
C LEU A 183 21.78 14.95 0.58
N LEU A 184 21.73 13.98 -0.33
CA LEU A 184 22.02 14.20 -1.75
C LEU A 184 21.06 15.20 -2.39
N GLU A 185 19.87 15.37 -1.83
CA GLU A 185 18.84 16.29 -2.34
C GLU A 185 18.65 17.50 -1.45
N ASP A 186 19.56 17.70 -0.50
CA ASP A 186 19.60 18.89 0.31
C ASP A 186 19.98 20.11 -0.54
N THR A 187 19.47 21.28 -0.18
CA THR A 187 19.80 22.55 -0.85
C THR A 187 21.28 22.91 -0.70
N ASP A 188 21.94 22.44 0.36
CA ASP A 188 23.36 22.66 0.62
C ASP A 188 24.26 21.66 -0.13
N CYS A 189 23.69 20.68 -0.85
CA CYS A 189 24.46 19.69 -1.60
C CYS A 189 24.97 20.28 -2.92
N GLU A 190 26.28 20.47 -3.04
CA GLU A 190 26.94 21.04 -4.22
C GLU A 190 27.16 20.05 -5.37
N LEU A 191 26.79 18.78 -5.21
CA LEU A 191 26.96 17.76 -6.25
C LEU A 191 26.10 18.06 -7.47
N SER A 192 26.67 17.85 -8.66
CA SER A 192 25.93 17.85 -9.92
C SER A 192 24.89 16.73 -9.98
N VAL A 193 23.94 16.83 -10.92
CA VAL A 193 22.93 15.79 -11.13
C VAL A 193 23.58 14.43 -11.41
N GLU A 194 24.63 14.41 -12.23
CA GLU A 194 25.38 13.22 -12.59
C GLU A 194 26.10 12.59 -11.39
N GLU A 195 26.70 13.42 -10.53
CA GLU A 195 27.35 12.96 -9.29
C GLU A 195 26.35 12.40 -8.29
N LYS A 196 25.17 13.03 -8.15
CA LYS A 196 24.07 12.49 -7.33
C LYS A 196 23.59 11.15 -7.87
N SER A 197 23.40 11.02 -9.18
CA SER A 197 23.04 9.73 -9.81
C SER A 197 24.07 8.66 -9.52
N GLN A 198 25.37 8.97 -9.70
CA GLN A 198 26.45 8.04 -9.41
C GLN A 198 26.44 7.62 -7.94
N ARG A 199 26.18 8.55 -7.02
CA ARG A 199 26.14 8.24 -5.59
C ARG A 199 24.95 7.38 -5.20
N TYR A 200 23.78 7.59 -5.81
CA TYR A 200 22.64 6.69 -5.64
C TYR A 200 22.91 5.28 -6.19
N ILE A 201 23.65 5.16 -7.30
CA ILE A 201 24.05 3.85 -7.84
C ILE A 201 24.94 3.09 -6.84
N GLU A 202 25.93 3.78 -6.28
CA GLU A 202 26.86 3.21 -5.30
C GLU A 202 26.14 2.77 -4.03
N LEU A 203 25.35 3.67 -3.44
CA LEU A 203 24.58 3.38 -2.23
C LEU A 203 23.55 2.27 -2.47
N GLY A 204 22.86 2.29 -3.62
CA GLY A 204 21.87 1.26 -3.96
C GLY A 204 22.49 -0.13 -4.08
N LYS A 205 23.67 -0.24 -4.71
CA LYS A 205 24.41 -1.52 -4.79
C LYS A 205 24.88 -1.97 -3.41
N GLN A 206 25.44 -1.07 -2.62
CA GLN A 206 25.92 -1.36 -1.26
C GLN A 206 24.77 -1.86 -0.36
N TRP A 207 23.66 -1.14 -0.31
CA TRP A 207 22.58 -1.42 0.64
C TRP A 207 21.63 -2.54 0.20
N ALA A 208 21.67 -2.94 -1.08
CA ALA A 208 20.96 -4.10 -1.59
C ALA A 208 21.71 -5.43 -1.34
N GLU A 209 23.03 -5.39 -1.17
CA GLU A 209 23.87 -6.59 -1.09
C GLU A 209 23.48 -7.48 0.10
N GLY A 210 23.26 -8.77 -0.18
CA GLY A 210 22.94 -9.77 0.85
C GLY A 210 21.49 -9.75 1.36
N HIS A 211 20.61 -8.97 0.76
CA HIS A 211 19.20 -8.88 1.14
C HIS A 211 18.26 -9.50 0.10
N THR A 212 17.32 -10.34 0.53
CA THR A 212 16.35 -11.01 -0.35
C THR A 212 15.07 -10.20 -0.56
N ASN A 213 14.53 -9.60 0.50
CA ASN A 213 13.28 -8.82 0.48
C ASN A 213 13.46 -7.35 0.86
N ARG A 214 14.63 -6.76 0.56
CA ARG A 214 14.86 -5.31 0.66
C ARG A 214 14.57 -4.67 -0.69
N MET A 215 13.95 -3.50 -0.65
CA MET A 215 13.72 -2.67 -1.82
C MET A 215 14.43 -1.33 -1.63
N ILE A 216 15.22 -0.91 -2.61
CA ILE A 216 15.98 0.33 -2.53
C ILE A 216 15.09 1.49 -2.95
N LYS A 217 14.90 2.44 -2.03
CA LYS A 217 14.01 3.57 -2.22
C LYS A 217 14.79 4.81 -2.67
N VAL A 218 14.50 5.26 -3.88
CA VAL A 218 15.20 6.35 -4.60
C VAL A 218 14.20 7.45 -4.94
N PRO A 219 14.46 8.73 -4.64
CA PRO A 219 13.53 9.80 -4.97
C PRO A 219 13.47 10.08 -6.48
N ALA A 220 12.31 10.52 -6.98
CA ALA A 220 12.11 10.91 -8.38
C ALA A 220 12.64 12.34 -8.68
N THR A 221 13.82 12.65 -8.14
CA THR A 221 14.62 13.84 -8.46
C THR A 221 15.41 13.62 -9.74
N PRO A 222 15.98 14.66 -10.37
CA PRO A 222 16.87 14.48 -11.52
C PRO A 222 18.01 13.48 -11.24
N GLY A 223 18.68 13.60 -10.09
CA GLY A 223 19.76 12.69 -9.68
C GLY A 223 19.27 11.26 -9.45
N GLY A 224 18.16 11.09 -8.74
CA GLY A 224 17.58 9.78 -8.47
C GLY A 224 17.06 9.09 -9.75
N LEU A 225 16.34 9.81 -10.62
CA LEU A 225 15.88 9.30 -11.91
C LEU A 225 17.04 8.86 -12.81
N GLY A 226 18.15 9.61 -12.80
CA GLY A 226 19.36 9.25 -13.54
C GLY A 226 20.05 7.97 -13.06
N ALA A 227 19.79 7.53 -11.81
CA ALA A 227 20.36 6.30 -11.25
C ALA A 227 19.55 5.03 -11.57
N LEU A 228 18.25 5.17 -11.89
CA LEU A 228 17.33 4.03 -11.94
C LEU A 228 17.69 2.99 -12.99
N GLU A 229 18.16 3.41 -14.17
CA GLU A 229 18.50 2.51 -15.26
C GLU A 229 19.67 1.58 -14.90
N GLU A 230 20.70 2.11 -14.23
CA GLU A 230 21.87 1.34 -13.77
C GLU A 230 21.53 0.44 -12.59
N LEU A 231 20.70 0.91 -11.65
CA LEU A 231 20.24 0.09 -10.52
C LEU A 231 19.37 -1.08 -11.00
N ALA A 232 18.45 -0.84 -11.93
CA ALA A 232 17.59 -1.88 -12.49
C ALA A 232 18.42 -2.91 -13.28
N ALA A 233 19.42 -2.48 -14.06
CA ALA A 233 20.32 -3.38 -14.77
C ALA A 233 21.19 -4.22 -13.82
N ALA A 234 21.53 -3.68 -12.65
CA ALA A 234 22.22 -4.40 -11.58
C ALA A 234 21.33 -5.43 -10.86
N GLY A 235 20.05 -5.55 -11.23
CA GLY A 235 19.11 -6.50 -10.61
C GLY A 235 18.57 -6.04 -9.25
N ILE A 236 18.68 -4.76 -8.92
CA ILE A 236 18.21 -4.20 -7.65
C ILE A 236 16.70 -3.96 -7.73
N THR A 237 15.99 -4.40 -6.68
CA THR A 237 14.56 -4.15 -6.50
C THR A 237 14.33 -2.70 -6.05
N LEU A 238 13.46 -1.95 -6.74
CA LEU A 238 13.39 -0.49 -6.62
C LEU A 238 12.03 0.01 -6.10
N ASN A 239 12.06 1.02 -5.23
CA ASN A 239 10.92 1.86 -4.86
C ASN A 239 11.21 3.30 -5.27
N VAL A 240 10.52 3.80 -6.29
CA VAL A 240 10.68 5.21 -6.70
C VAL A 240 9.76 6.08 -5.86
N THR A 241 10.31 6.96 -5.03
CA THR A 241 9.55 7.82 -4.11
C THR A 241 9.47 9.28 -4.57
N LEU A 242 8.68 10.11 -3.88
CA LEU A 242 8.43 11.51 -4.25
C LEU A 242 7.89 11.68 -5.68
N VAL A 243 7.02 10.76 -6.10
CA VAL A 243 6.32 10.88 -7.39
C VAL A 243 5.00 11.63 -7.17
N PHE A 244 4.87 12.77 -7.83
CA PHE A 244 3.70 13.65 -7.75
C PHE A 244 2.93 13.73 -9.07
N SER A 245 3.57 13.42 -10.19
CA SER A 245 3.01 13.57 -11.53
C SER A 245 3.18 12.32 -12.39
N ASN A 246 2.40 12.25 -13.49
CA ASN A 246 2.57 11.21 -14.51
C ASN A 246 3.94 11.29 -15.19
N ARG A 247 4.46 12.50 -15.41
CA ARG A 247 5.77 12.72 -16.05
C ARG A 247 6.89 12.04 -15.25
N GLN A 248 6.93 12.25 -13.93
CA GLN A 248 7.93 11.58 -13.07
C GLN A 248 7.79 10.06 -13.13
N TYR A 249 6.55 9.57 -13.11
CA TYR A 249 6.27 8.14 -13.25
C TYR A 249 6.78 7.57 -14.57
N GLU A 250 6.47 8.20 -15.72
CA GLU A 250 6.92 7.76 -17.05
C GLU A 250 8.44 7.73 -17.14
N LEU A 251 9.13 8.79 -16.68
CA LEU A 251 10.59 8.85 -16.67
C LEU A 251 11.20 7.71 -15.85
N ALA A 252 10.65 7.46 -14.67
CA ALA A 252 11.12 6.40 -13.79
C ALA A 252 10.89 5.00 -14.39
N ARG A 253 9.65 4.74 -14.83
CA ARG A 253 9.23 3.49 -15.48
C ARG A 253 10.09 3.17 -16.68
N ASP A 254 10.31 4.15 -17.55
CA ASP A 254 11.08 3.95 -18.78
C ASP A 254 12.56 3.70 -18.48
N ALA A 255 13.14 4.39 -17.48
CA ALA A 255 14.51 4.14 -17.04
C ALA A 255 14.68 2.73 -16.45
N ILE A 256 13.77 2.31 -15.58
CA ILE A 256 13.76 0.96 -15.01
C ILE A 256 13.60 -0.10 -16.12
N TRP A 257 12.71 0.13 -17.08
CA TRP A 257 12.50 -0.80 -18.18
C TRP A 257 13.74 -0.92 -19.08
N ARG A 258 14.38 0.20 -19.45
CA ARG A 258 15.66 0.17 -20.20
C ARG A 258 16.73 -0.61 -19.44
N GLY A 259 16.83 -0.41 -18.13
CA GLY A 259 17.74 -1.17 -17.26
C GLY A 259 17.42 -2.66 -17.25
N ALA A 260 16.14 -3.01 -17.11
CA ALA A 260 15.68 -4.39 -17.11
C ALA A 260 16.00 -5.12 -18.43
N GLN A 261 15.88 -4.44 -19.56
CA GLN A 261 16.20 -5.00 -20.88
C GLN A 261 17.69 -5.32 -21.06
N ARG A 262 18.57 -4.76 -20.23
CA ARG A 262 20.01 -5.09 -20.22
C ARG A 262 20.33 -6.33 -19.38
N ARG A 263 19.37 -6.84 -18.61
CA ARG A 263 19.56 -8.03 -17.77
C ARG A 263 19.56 -9.29 -18.64
N PRO A 264 20.41 -10.29 -18.34
CA PRO A 264 20.31 -11.60 -18.97
C PRO A 264 18.99 -12.30 -18.62
N ASP A 265 18.45 -12.03 -17.42
CA ASP A 265 17.19 -12.55 -16.94
C ASP A 265 16.41 -11.44 -16.19
N PRO A 266 15.28 -10.95 -16.76
CA PRO A 266 14.44 -9.94 -16.11
C PRO A 266 13.36 -10.56 -15.22
N THR A 267 13.30 -11.88 -15.03
CA THR A 267 12.22 -12.53 -14.25
C THR A 267 12.17 -12.06 -12.80
N THR A 268 13.30 -11.71 -12.20
CA THR A 268 13.33 -11.15 -10.83
C THR A 268 13.21 -9.62 -10.80
N LEU A 269 12.83 -8.97 -11.90
CA LEU A 269 12.59 -7.53 -11.90
C LEU A 269 11.40 -7.21 -11.00
N LYS A 270 11.63 -6.40 -9.96
CA LYS A 270 10.58 -5.80 -9.15
C LYS A 270 10.85 -4.31 -8.99
N SER A 271 9.84 -3.51 -9.31
CA SER A 271 9.80 -2.08 -9.11
C SER A 271 8.43 -1.66 -8.61
N VAL A 272 8.42 -0.62 -7.79
CA VAL A 272 7.20 0.04 -7.35
C VAL A 272 7.38 1.55 -7.39
N TYR A 273 6.27 2.28 -7.50
CA TYR A 273 6.27 3.73 -7.66
C TYR A 273 5.37 4.36 -6.60
N SER A 274 5.96 5.05 -5.62
CA SER A 274 5.26 5.69 -4.51
C SER A 274 4.69 7.04 -4.92
N ILE A 275 3.41 7.04 -5.27
CA ILE A 275 2.64 8.22 -5.68
C ILE A 275 2.09 8.92 -4.43
N PHE A 276 2.50 10.16 -4.19
CA PHE A 276 2.08 10.93 -3.02
C PHE A 276 0.72 11.57 -3.27
N ILE A 277 -0.27 11.26 -2.43
CA ILE A 277 -1.67 11.66 -2.65
C ILE A 277 -2.02 12.93 -1.88
N SER A 278 -2.00 12.87 -0.54
CA SER A 278 -2.56 13.97 0.27
C SER A 278 -1.84 15.30 0.06
N ARG A 279 -0.56 15.28 -0.35
CA ARG A 279 0.22 16.51 -0.61
C ARG A 279 -0.30 17.26 -1.83
N ILE A 280 -0.79 16.53 -2.84
CA ILE A 280 -1.40 17.11 -4.04
C ILE A 280 -2.66 17.88 -3.65
N ASP A 281 -3.53 17.29 -2.83
CA ASP A 281 -4.78 17.95 -2.43
C ASP A 281 -4.54 19.17 -1.53
N VAL A 282 -3.54 19.12 -0.65
CA VAL A 282 -3.12 20.31 0.13
C VAL A 282 -2.58 21.41 -0.78
N TYR A 283 -1.80 21.05 -1.81
CA TYR A 283 -1.31 22.01 -2.79
C TYR A 283 -2.45 22.66 -3.57
N THR A 284 -3.37 21.88 -4.13
CA THR A 284 -4.43 22.41 -5.01
C THR A 284 -5.44 23.26 -4.27
N GLU A 285 -5.67 23.01 -2.98
CA GLU A 285 -6.47 23.93 -2.16
C GLU A 285 -5.86 25.32 -2.06
N LYS A 286 -4.53 25.39 -1.86
CA LYS A 286 -3.82 26.65 -1.68
C LYS A 286 -3.53 27.36 -3.01
N HIS A 287 -3.19 26.60 -4.05
CA HIS A 287 -2.65 27.12 -5.30
C HIS A 287 -3.63 27.11 -6.46
N VAL A 288 -4.76 26.37 -6.34
CA VAL A 288 -5.82 26.31 -7.36
C VAL A 288 -7.20 26.49 -6.71
N PRO A 289 -7.44 27.57 -5.95
CA PRO A 289 -8.70 27.80 -5.21
C PRO A 289 -9.94 27.91 -6.12
N GLU A 290 -9.75 28.13 -7.42
CA GLU A 290 -10.80 28.21 -8.44
C GLU A 290 -11.38 26.84 -8.86
N LEU A 291 -10.80 25.72 -8.41
CA LEU A 291 -11.41 24.40 -8.57
C LEU A 291 -12.81 24.39 -7.94
N SER A 292 -13.72 23.66 -8.59
CA SER A 292 -15.05 23.44 -8.05
C SER A 292 -15.00 22.69 -6.71
N ALA A 293 -16.06 22.83 -5.92
CA ALA A 293 -16.17 22.10 -4.65
C ALA A 293 -16.12 20.57 -4.81
N GLY A 294 -16.54 20.05 -5.98
CA GLY A 294 -16.46 18.62 -6.30
C GLY A 294 -15.06 18.15 -6.69
N ALA A 295 -14.23 19.04 -7.25
CA ALA A 295 -12.85 18.74 -7.63
C ALA A 295 -11.85 18.94 -6.49
N GLN A 296 -12.13 19.85 -5.54
CA GLN A 296 -11.24 20.05 -4.41
C GLN A 296 -11.17 18.81 -3.52
N GLY A 297 -9.94 18.39 -3.22
CA GLY A 297 -9.68 17.15 -2.48
C GLY A 297 -9.88 15.86 -3.30
N GLN A 298 -9.97 15.95 -4.63
CA GLN A 298 -9.98 14.80 -5.54
C GLN A 298 -8.72 14.73 -6.43
N VAL A 299 -7.91 15.77 -6.51
CA VAL A 299 -6.80 15.87 -7.48
C VAL A 299 -5.75 14.79 -7.23
N GLY A 300 -5.35 14.58 -5.98
CA GLY A 300 -4.41 13.52 -5.61
C GLY A 300 -4.95 12.12 -5.91
N ILE A 301 -6.25 11.89 -5.66
CA ILE A 301 -6.92 10.61 -5.93
C ILE A 301 -7.00 10.35 -7.43
N VAL A 302 -7.43 11.33 -8.22
CA VAL A 302 -7.55 11.26 -9.68
C VAL A 302 -6.18 11.01 -10.31
N ASN A 303 -5.15 11.74 -9.87
CA ASN A 303 -3.78 11.55 -10.33
C ASN A 303 -3.28 10.12 -10.07
N ALA A 304 -3.45 9.62 -8.85
CA ALA A 304 -3.02 8.27 -8.48
C ALA A 304 -3.74 7.18 -9.28
N LYS A 305 -5.06 7.31 -9.50
CA LYS A 305 -5.84 6.35 -10.31
C LYS A 305 -5.45 6.36 -11.78
N ARG A 306 -5.14 7.53 -12.35
CA ARG A 306 -4.64 7.66 -13.74
C ARG A 306 -3.29 6.96 -13.90
N ILE A 307 -2.34 7.25 -13.01
CA ILE A 307 -1.00 6.62 -13.03
C ILE A 307 -1.11 5.10 -12.83
N TRP A 308 -1.96 4.64 -11.90
CA TRP A 308 -2.21 3.20 -11.70
C TRP A 308 -2.74 2.51 -12.95
N LYS A 309 -3.70 3.13 -13.65
CA LYS A 309 -4.24 2.61 -14.91
C LYS A 309 -3.17 2.54 -15.99
N GLU A 310 -2.38 3.60 -16.16
CA GLU A 310 -1.28 3.63 -17.13
C GLU A 310 -0.22 2.56 -16.82
N ASN A 311 0.12 2.40 -15.55
CA ASN A 311 1.07 1.39 -15.10
C ASN A 311 0.60 -0.02 -15.42
N THR A 312 -0.66 -0.33 -15.11
CA THR A 312 -1.25 -1.62 -15.44
C THR A 312 -1.17 -1.89 -16.95
N GLN A 313 -1.43 -0.88 -17.78
CA GLN A 313 -1.39 -1.01 -19.25
C GLN A 313 0.04 -1.21 -19.78
N PHE A 314 1.01 -0.45 -19.29
CA PHE A 314 2.38 -0.53 -19.78
C PHE A 314 3.05 -1.88 -19.50
N TRP A 315 2.80 -2.46 -18.32
CA TRP A 315 3.44 -3.71 -17.89
C TRP A 315 2.74 -4.98 -18.37
N ALA A 316 1.47 -4.89 -18.82
CA ALA A 316 0.64 -6.04 -19.18
C ALA A 316 1.24 -6.96 -20.27
N ASP A 317 2.01 -6.41 -21.20
CA ASP A 317 2.58 -7.13 -22.34
C ASP A 317 4.08 -7.48 -22.18
N LYS A 318 4.68 -7.16 -21.04
CA LYS A 318 6.12 -7.34 -20.81
C LYS A 318 6.51 -8.77 -20.40
N GLY A 319 5.54 -9.61 -20.05
CA GLY A 319 5.76 -11.02 -19.73
C GLY A 319 6.59 -11.28 -18.47
N LEU A 320 6.60 -10.34 -17.52
CA LEU A 320 7.30 -10.47 -16.26
C LEU A 320 6.45 -11.24 -15.23
N PRO A 321 7.03 -12.15 -14.43
CA PRO A 321 6.27 -12.90 -13.43
C PRO A 321 5.91 -12.03 -12.21
N LEU A 322 6.75 -11.05 -11.87
CA LEU A 322 6.50 -10.12 -10.78
C LEU A 322 5.76 -8.88 -11.28
N ALA A 323 4.72 -8.48 -10.57
CA ALA A 323 3.98 -7.26 -10.85
C ALA A 323 4.84 -6.02 -10.57
N GLN A 324 4.78 -5.03 -11.44
CA GLN A 324 5.36 -3.72 -11.18
C GLN A 324 4.21 -2.81 -10.73
N GLU A 325 4.24 -2.33 -9.50
CA GLU A 325 3.01 -1.85 -8.81
C GLU A 325 3.11 -0.39 -8.41
N ILE A 326 1.96 0.25 -8.22
CA ILE A 326 1.87 1.55 -7.57
C ILE A 326 1.84 1.38 -6.05
N ILE A 327 2.62 2.19 -5.34
CA ILE A 327 2.39 2.45 -3.92
C ILE A 327 1.59 3.74 -3.83
N PHE A 328 0.36 3.65 -3.34
CA PHE A 328 -0.41 4.80 -2.90
C PHE A 328 0.18 5.29 -1.57
N ALA A 329 0.95 6.37 -1.62
CA ALA A 329 1.70 6.92 -0.49
C ALA A 329 1.13 8.25 0.00
N SER A 330 1.51 8.65 1.22
CA SER A 330 0.95 9.85 1.87
C SER A 330 -0.58 9.78 1.95
N THR A 331 -1.11 8.65 2.41
CA THR A 331 -2.55 8.34 2.55
C THR A 331 -3.15 8.82 3.87
N GLY A 332 -2.36 9.38 4.78
CA GLY A 332 -2.86 10.04 5.98
C GLY A 332 -3.46 11.40 5.66
N VAL A 333 -4.69 11.65 6.12
CA VAL A 333 -5.35 12.95 5.99
C VAL A 333 -4.54 14.07 6.66
N LYS A 334 -4.60 15.27 6.08
CA LYS A 334 -3.90 16.46 6.58
C LYS A 334 -4.85 17.45 7.25
N LYS A 335 -6.14 17.25 7.05
CA LYS A 335 -7.22 18.06 7.60
C LYS A 335 -7.96 17.26 8.67
N PRO A 336 -8.12 17.80 9.90
CA PRO A 336 -8.86 17.13 10.95
C PRO A 336 -10.32 16.80 10.60
N GLU A 337 -10.93 17.59 9.70
CA GLU A 337 -12.31 17.44 9.26
C GLU A 337 -12.51 16.37 8.16
N ASP A 338 -11.43 15.96 7.47
CA ASP A 338 -11.51 14.87 6.49
C ASP A 338 -11.66 13.52 7.24
N PRO A 339 -12.51 12.60 6.77
CA PRO A 339 -12.57 11.24 7.32
C PRO A 339 -11.19 10.56 7.27
N ALA A 340 -10.76 9.93 8.36
CA ALA A 340 -9.42 9.34 8.46
C ALA A 340 -9.12 8.28 7.38
N ASP A 341 -10.18 7.67 6.81
CA ASP A 341 -10.11 6.67 5.76
C ASP A 341 -10.27 7.23 4.33
N LYS A 342 -10.35 8.56 4.14
CA LYS A 342 -10.64 9.21 2.84
C LYS A 342 -9.82 8.63 1.68
N TYR A 343 -8.50 8.63 1.80
CA TYR A 343 -7.62 8.14 0.73
C TYR A 343 -7.58 6.61 0.66
N VAL A 344 -7.62 5.93 1.81
CA VAL A 344 -7.63 4.45 1.89
C VAL A 344 -8.87 3.88 1.20
N SER A 345 -10.04 4.46 1.48
CA SER A 345 -11.32 4.13 0.85
C SER A 345 -11.29 4.37 -0.66
N ALA A 346 -10.80 5.53 -1.10
CA ALA A 346 -10.81 5.90 -2.51
C ALA A 346 -9.94 4.99 -3.39
N LEU A 347 -8.90 4.37 -2.81
CA LEU A 347 -7.87 3.60 -3.52
C LEU A 347 -7.90 2.10 -3.18
N ALA A 348 -8.94 1.63 -2.48
CA ALA A 348 -9.11 0.23 -2.17
C ALA A 348 -9.29 -0.60 -3.45
N GLY A 349 -8.63 -1.76 -3.54
CA GLY A 349 -8.91 -2.78 -4.55
C GLY A 349 -7.73 -3.31 -5.34
N SER A 350 -6.58 -2.64 -5.33
CA SER A 350 -5.39 -3.08 -6.09
C SER A 350 -4.11 -2.57 -5.44
N ASP A 351 -2.99 -3.12 -5.90
CA ASP A 351 -1.62 -2.68 -5.64
C ASP A 351 -1.36 -2.41 -4.16
N ILE A 352 -0.47 -1.47 -3.82
CA ILE A 352 0.02 -1.28 -2.45
C ILE A 352 -0.52 0.04 -1.89
N GLN A 353 -1.02 0.02 -0.66
CA GLN A 353 -1.21 1.22 0.15
C GLN A 353 -0.20 1.20 1.29
N THR A 354 0.69 2.20 1.34
CA THR A 354 1.56 2.40 2.51
C THR A 354 0.92 3.43 3.43
N ASN A 355 0.44 2.96 4.57
CA ASN A 355 -0.34 3.77 5.49
C ASN A 355 0.46 4.11 6.75
N PRO A 356 0.40 5.37 7.23
CA PRO A 356 0.93 5.71 8.53
C PRO A 356 0.30 4.86 9.65
N PRO A 357 1.04 4.53 10.73
CA PRO A 357 0.51 3.74 11.84
C PRO A 357 -0.80 4.31 12.40
N GLY A 358 -0.87 5.64 12.60
CA GLY A 358 -2.07 6.30 13.09
C GLY A 358 -3.27 6.22 12.14
N THR A 359 -3.05 6.15 10.83
CA THR A 359 -4.12 5.94 9.84
C THR A 359 -4.69 4.52 9.96
N ASN A 360 -3.82 3.51 10.05
CA ASN A 360 -4.26 2.13 10.24
C ASN A 360 -5.02 1.96 11.56
N ALA A 361 -4.50 2.48 12.68
CA ALA A 361 -5.16 2.44 13.97
C ALA A 361 -6.55 3.09 13.93
N ALA A 362 -6.65 4.31 13.40
CA ALA A 362 -7.92 5.02 13.29
C ALA A 362 -8.96 4.27 12.44
N ILE A 363 -8.53 3.62 11.34
CA ILE A 363 -9.42 2.81 10.48
C ILE A 363 -9.86 1.55 11.19
N GLN A 364 -8.96 0.90 11.92
CA GLN A 364 -9.23 -0.34 12.65
C GLN A 364 -10.31 -0.14 13.74
N GLU A 365 -10.38 1.06 14.32
CA GLU A 365 -11.38 1.46 15.32
C GLU A 365 -12.74 1.85 14.71
N MET A 366 -12.87 1.96 13.37
CA MET A 366 -14.14 2.33 12.74
C MET A 366 -15.15 1.18 12.76
N GLU A 367 -16.05 1.19 13.74
CA GLU A 367 -17.09 0.17 13.88
C GLU A 367 -17.93 -0.01 12.61
N GLY A 368 -17.99 -1.26 12.12
CA GLY A 368 -18.77 -1.63 10.94
C GLY A 368 -18.18 -1.18 9.60
N LYS A 369 -17.01 -0.54 9.59
CA LYS A 369 -16.33 -0.15 8.35
C LYS A 369 -15.95 -1.40 7.56
N THR A 370 -16.33 -1.41 6.29
CA THR A 370 -15.88 -2.38 5.31
C THR A 370 -15.43 -1.67 4.04
N PHE A 371 -14.47 -2.24 3.35
CA PHE A 371 -13.99 -1.74 2.07
C PHE A 371 -14.55 -2.57 0.91
N THR A 372 -14.73 -1.90 -0.22
CA THR A 372 -15.01 -2.51 -1.51
C THR A 372 -14.00 -1.98 -2.52
N ARG A 373 -13.87 -2.62 -3.68
CA ARG A 373 -12.97 -2.14 -4.73
C ARG A 373 -13.48 -0.80 -5.29
N GLN A 374 -12.65 0.23 -5.19
CA GLN A 374 -12.91 1.62 -5.57
C GLN A 374 -11.85 2.19 -6.53
N VAL A 375 -10.68 1.56 -6.65
CA VAL A 375 -9.55 2.06 -7.44
C VAL A 375 -9.91 2.32 -8.92
N ASP A 376 -10.85 1.56 -9.50
CA ASP A 376 -11.29 1.73 -10.89
C ASP A 376 -12.30 2.87 -11.10
N LEU A 377 -12.87 3.41 -10.01
CA LEU A 377 -13.95 4.38 -10.07
C LEU A 377 -13.41 5.81 -10.09
N MET A 378 -13.57 6.50 -11.22
CA MET A 378 -13.25 7.92 -11.34
C MET A 378 -14.44 8.79 -10.89
N PRO A 379 -14.22 10.03 -10.44
CA PRO A 379 -15.32 11.00 -10.27
C PRO A 379 -15.97 11.32 -11.63
N GLY A 380 -17.08 12.06 -11.61
CA GLY A 380 -17.83 12.44 -12.81
C GLY A 380 -17.00 13.26 -13.80
N GLU A 381 -17.40 13.25 -15.07
CA GLU A 381 -16.70 13.97 -16.15
C GLU A 381 -16.52 15.46 -15.84
N GLU A 382 -17.51 16.10 -15.20
CA GLU A 382 -17.37 17.51 -14.84
C GLU A 382 -16.22 17.79 -13.86
N VAL A 383 -15.91 16.84 -12.96
CA VAL A 383 -14.79 16.96 -12.02
C VAL A 383 -13.46 16.73 -12.74
N LEU A 384 -13.42 15.75 -13.65
CA LEU A 384 -12.22 15.44 -14.42
C LEU A 384 -11.85 16.61 -15.34
N ASP A 385 -12.82 17.16 -16.08
CA ASP A 385 -12.62 18.30 -16.96
C ASP A 385 -12.16 19.55 -16.19
N ASP A 386 -12.73 19.78 -15.00
CA ASP A 386 -12.35 20.90 -14.13
C ASP A 386 -10.89 20.78 -13.66
N ILE A 387 -10.46 19.57 -13.27
CA ILE A 387 -9.07 19.28 -12.91
C ILE A 387 -8.16 19.48 -14.12
N ASP A 388 -8.50 18.92 -15.27
CA ASP A 388 -7.65 18.95 -16.47
C ASP A 388 -7.48 20.35 -17.04
N GLN A 389 -8.50 21.22 -16.90
CA GLN A 389 -8.43 22.60 -17.37
C GLN A 389 -7.68 23.54 -16.42
N LYS A 390 -7.74 23.30 -15.11
CA LYS A 390 -7.27 24.26 -14.10
C LYS A 390 -5.97 23.87 -13.41
N VAL A 391 -5.66 22.58 -13.31
CA VAL A 391 -4.44 22.13 -12.62
C VAL A 391 -3.27 22.08 -13.60
N ASN A 392 -2.28 22.94 -13.38
CA ASN A 392 -0.99 22.83 -14.04
C ASN A 392 -0.12 21.79 -13.30
N PHE A 393 -0.12 20.54 -13.79
CA PHE A 393 0.65 19.45 -13.19
C PHE A 393 2.16 19.64 -13.23
N GLU A 394 2.71 20.36 -14.22
CA GLU A 394 4.16 20.65 -14.29
C GLU A 394 4.58 21.63 -13.19
N HIS A 395 3.78 22.68 -12.98
CA HIS A 395 4.02 23.63 -11.88
C HIS A 395 3.83 22.96 -10.52
N LEU A 396 2.77 22.16 -10.38
CA LEU A 396 2.51 21.37 -9.17
C LEU A 396 3.67 20.44 -8.83
N GLU A 397 4.20 19.72 -9.81
CA GLU A 397 5.37 18.86 -9.66
C GLU A 397 6.56 19.67 -9.14
N THR A 398 6.88 20.78 -9.81
CA THR A 398 8.02 21.64 -9.44
C THR A 398 7.91 22.11 -8.00
N THR A 399 6.75 22.67 -7.60
CA THR A 399 6.54 23.16 -6.24
C THR A 399 6.56 22.05 -5.20
N LEU A 400 5.90 20.91 -5.45
CA LEU A 400 5.89 19.80 -4.50
C LEU A 400 7.25 19.11 -4.38
N MET A 401 8.06 19.13 -5.43
CA MET A 401 9.45 18.69 -5.36
C MET A 401 10.27 19.63 -4.48
N GLU A 402 10.22 20.94 -4.71
CA GLU A 402 10.93 21.92 -3.87
C GLU A 402 10.55 21.81 -2.38
N GLU A 403 9.25 21.78 -2.08
CA GLU A 403 8.77 21.60 -0.70
C GLU A 403 9.08 20.20 -0.14
N GLY A 404 9.05 19.20 -1.02
CA GLY A 404 9.30 17.80 -0.70
C GLY A 404 10.74 17.59 -0.26
N LEU A 405 11.69 18.15 -1.01
CA LEU A 405 13.14 18.02 -0.77
C LEU A 405 13.58 18.66 0.54
N ALA A 406 13.09 19.87 0.84
CA ALA A 406 13.35 20.50 2.15
C ALA A 406 12.91 19.60 3.31
N LYS A 407 11.73 18.98 3.18
CA LYS A 407 11.20 18.04 4.18
C LYS A 407 11.84 16.65 4.12
N PHE A 408 12.61 16.33 3.08
CA PHE A 408 13.22 15.03 2.84
C PHE A 408 14.59 14.92 3.55
N ALA A 409 15.42 15.96 3.45
CA ALA A 409 16.75 15.98 4.07
C ALA A 409 16.73 16.30 5.59
N ASP A 410 15.77 17.13 6.02
CA ASP A 410 15.61 17.57 7.42
C ASP A 410 15.58 16.42 8.45
N PRO A 411 14.83 15.33 8.26
CA PRO A 411 14.85 14.17 9.15
C PRO A 411 16.24 13.54 9.31
N GLN A 412 17.01 13.42 8.22
CA GLN A 412 18.37 12.87 8.27
C GLN A 412 19.33 13.81 9.01
N LYS A 413 19.25 15.12 8.75
CA LYS A 413 20.02 16.14 9.50
C LYS A 413 19.72 16.05 11.01
N LYS A 414 18.44 15.92 11.39
CA LYS A 414 18.01 15.78 12.79
C LYS A 414 18.49 14.48 13.43
N LEU A 415 18.48 13.36 12.69
CA LEU A 415 19.00 12.08 13.15
C LEU A 415 20.50 12.19 13.49
N ILE A 416 21.30 12.76 12.59
CA ILE A 416 22.74 12.95 12.79
C ILE A 416 23.00 13.88 13.99
N ALA A 417 22.25 14.98 14.11
CA ALA A 417 22.38 15.90 15.23
C ALA A 417 22.02 15.26 16.58
N LEU A 418 20.99 14.40 16.61
CA LEU A 418 20.62 13.64 17.80
C LEU A 418 21.72 12.66 18.24
N ILE A 419 22.38 12.01 17.28
CA ILE A 419 23.51 11.10 17.56
C ILE A 419 24.69 11.89 18.12
N GLU A 420 24.98 13.08 17.57
CA GLU A 420 26.03 13.97 18.09
C GLU A 420 25.73 14.43 19.52
N GLU A 421 24.48 14.83 19.81
CA GLU A 421 24.06 15.19 21.17
C GLU A 421 24.29 14.04 22.15
N LYS A 422 23.88 12.83 21.79
CA LYS A 422 24.08 11.63 22.63
C LYS A 422 25.55 11.27 22.81
N ARG A 423 26.38 11.45 21.78
CA ARG A 423 27.85 11.31 21.88
C ARG A 423 28.44 12.27 22.90
N GLY A 424 28.06 13.55 22.84
CA GLY A 424 28.53 14.57 23.79
C GLY A 424 28.12 14.28 25.24
N ALA A 425 26.91 13.75 25.44
CA ALA A 425 26.43 13.33 26.76
C ALA A 425 27.24 12.15 27.34
N LEU A 426 27.61 11.16 26.52
CA LEU A 426 28.44 10.03 26.95
C LEU A 426 29.89 10.45 27.24
N ALA A 427 30.47 11.37 26.48
CA ALA A 427 31.83 11.87 26.72
C ALA A 427 31.94 12.74 27.99
N SER A 428 30.81 13.21 28.52
CA SER A 428 30.72 14.05 29.72
C SER A 428 30.47 13.25 31.01
N ASN A 429 30.18 11.94 30.90
CA ASN A 429 30.03 10.98 31.99
C ASN A 429 31.31 10.15 32.15
#